data_AF-A0A7J7MN25-F1
#
_entry.id   AF-A0A7J7MN25-F1
#
_cell.length_a   1.000
_cell.length_b   1.000
_cell.length_c   1.000
_cell.angle_alpha   90.00
_cell.angle_beta   90.00
_cell.angle_gamma   90.00
#
_symmetry.space_group_name_H-M   'P 1'
#
loop_
_entity.id
_entity.type
_entity.pdbx_description
1 polymer ?
#
loop_
_entity_poly.entity_id
_entity_poly.type
_entity_poly.pdbx_seq_one_letter_code
_entity_poly.pdbx_strand_id
1 'polypeptide(L)'
;MALETWLVKVKTAISKHNKMAKKSHVGILAFEIAGLMTKLQYLWQSLSDKNIQVVPFEGVRKIVSNDETFLLSLACAEIVENLRVIAKSVSRFGEKSNDSSLRCFERLFEEFANSNRDPHCWVLCWKEMEAKQKKMEHYVTITANLYREIDELSEVEHGLKKLLQLQCSNSSSSSSTISNDNLKKLCELEKKVFWQRQEVKYLKESSLWNRSFDMITLLLARSVFTVFARIKLVFGIGSHGSLQRSLSVLAAVYPLENSQLERQEQIKKFFRSNSKLLKPPPTTLGAAAFSLHYANVIIVLEKMIKSPHLVGIDARDDLYGMLPTSVRVSLRGRLRGVGFSASDPVLAGEWRDALGKILSWLSPLAHNMIKWQSERSFEQQNLMPRTNVFLLQTLFFANQAKTEAAITELLVGLNYIWRFEREMNAKTLLECSNINGYQNLPNSD
;
A
#
# COMPACT_ATOMS: atom_id res chain seq x y z
N MET A 1 -62.18 29.32 -17.55
CA MET A 1 -61.67 27.95 -17.83
C MET A 1 -60.59 27.88 -18.94
N ALA A 2 -60.48 28.85 -19.87
CA ALA A 2 -59.45 28.79 -20.94
C ALA A 2 -58.02 29.23 -20.51
N LEU A 3 -57.89 30.04 -19.46
CA LEU A 3 -56.58 30.51 -18.97
C LEU A 3 -55.79 29.44 -18.20
N GLU A 4 -56.49 28.58 -17.45
CA GLU A 4 -55.86 27.47 -16.72
C GLU A 4 -55.27 26.42 -17.66
N THR A 5 -55.89 26.21 -18.82
CA THR A 5 -55.41 25.27 -19.84
C THR A 5 -54.15 25.78 -20.55
N TRP A 6 -53.97 27.10 -20.69
CA TRP A 6 -52.74 27.66 -21.24
C TRP A 6 -51.58 27.60 -20.25
N LEU A 7 -51.81 27.92 -18.97
CA LEU A 7 -50.79 27.82 -17.92
C LEU A 7 -50.33 26.37 -17.68
N VAL A 8 -51.24 25.39 -17.75
CA VAL A 8 -50.88 23.96 -17.68
C VAL A 8 -50.08 23.53 -18.91
N LYS A 9 -50.39 24.04 -20.11
CA LYS A 9 -49.61 23.78 -21.34
C LYS A 9 -48.23 24.42 -21.31
N VAL A 10 -48.09 25.63 -20.79
CA VAL A 10 -46.79 26.31 -20.62
C VAL A 10 -45.95 25.60 -19.55
N LYS A 11 -46.56 25.21 -18.42
CA LYS A 11 -45.89 24.44 -17.37
C LYS A 11 -45.45 23.05 -17.85
N THR A 12 -46.25 22.38 -18.68
CA THR A 12 -45.87 21.09 -19.28
C THR A 12 -44.86 21.22 -20.42
N ALA A 13 -44.84 22.34 -21.15
CA ALA A 13 -43.81 22.64 -22.15
C ALA A 13 -42.45 22.97 -21.50
N ILE A 14 -42.44 23.77 -20.42
CA ILE A 14 -41.24 24.05 -19.61
C ILE A 14 -40.75 22.77 -18.92
N SER A 15 -41.66 21.92 -18.44
CA SER A 15 -41.32 20.62 -17.84
C SER A 15 -40.75 19.62 -18.86
N LYS A 16 -41.22 19.64 -20.12
CA LYS A 16 -40.66 18.81 -21.20
C LYS A 16 -39.29 19.27 -21.67
N HIS A 17 -39.00 20.58 -21.60
CA HIS A 17 -37.66 21.12 -21.89
C HIS A 17 -36.65 20.89 -20.74
N ASN A 18 -37.14 20.57 -19.54
CA ASN A 18 -36.37 20.13 -18.38
C ASN A 18 -36.43 18.61 -18.16
N LYS A 19 -36.40 17.81 -19.24
CA LYS A 19 -35.74 16.50 -19.17
C LYS A 19 -34.24 16.76 -18.95
N MET A 20 -33.90 17.23 -17.75
CA MET A 20 -32.53 17.25 -17.25
C MET A 20 -32.03 15.83 -17.45
N ALA A 21 -30.98 15.68 -18.26
CA ALA A 21 -30.23 14.44 -18.36
C ALA A 21 -30.08 13.87 -16.94
N LYS A 22 -30.62 12.67 -16.70
CA LYS A 22 -30.55 12.00 -15.40
C LYS A 22 -29.10 12.08 -14.95
N LYS A 23 -28.79 12.92 -13.96
CA LYS A 23 -27.44 13.02 -13.43
C LYS A 23 -27.10 11.65 -12.87
N SER A 24 -26.17 10.96 -13.53
CA SER A 24 -25.64 9.69 -13.08
C SER A 24 -24.88 9.98 -11.78
N HIS A 25 -25.48 9.59 -10.66
CA HIS A 25 -24.84 9.67 -9.36
C HIS A 25 -23.94 8.45 -9.20
N VAL A 26 -22.90 8.61 -8.39
CA VAL A 26 -21.82 7.64 -8.23
C VAL A 26 -22.27 6.36 -7.50
N GLY A 27 -23.12 6.49 -6.48
CA GLY A 27 -23.67 5.36 -5.73
C GLY A 27 -22.57 4.50 -5.08
N ILE A 28 -22.65 3.18 -5.28
CA ILE A 28 -21.74 2.18 -4.67
C ILE A 28 -20.26 2.42 -5.06
N LEU A 29 -20.00 3.02 -6.23
CA LEU A 29 -18.63 3.34 -6.67
C LEU A 29 -17.96 4.40 -5.79
N ALA A 30 -18.71 5.04 -4.87
CA ALA A 30 -18.17 5.98 -3.89
C ALA A 30 -17.01 5.38 -3.09
N PHE A 31 -17.09 4.10 -2.72
CA PHE A 31 -16.04 3.44 -1.93
C PHE A 31 -14.76 3.21 -2.75
N GLU A 32 -14.89 2.80 -4.01
CA GLU A 32 -13.76 2.66 -4.93
C GLU A 32 -13.09 4.03 -5.18
N ILE A 33 -13.90 5.07 -5.40
CA ILE A 33 -13.43 6.44 -5.61
C ILE A 33 -12.74 6.98 -4.36
N ALA A 34 -13.25 6.70 -3.15
CA ALA A 34 -12.57 7.08 -1.91
C ALA A 34 -11.18 6.42 -1.79
N GLY A 35 -11.07 5.15 -2.18
CA GLY A 35 -9.78 4.46 -2.27
C GLY A 35 -8.82 5.13 -3.26
N LEU A 36 -9.31 5.56 -4.42
CA LEU A 36 -8.50 6.27 -5.42
C LEU A 36 -8.09 7.67 -4.96
N MET A 37 -8.98 8.43 -4.32
CA MET A 37 -8.66 9.72 -3.71
C MET A 37 -7.54 9.59 -2.68
N THR A 38 -7.58 8.55 -1.85
CA THR A 38 -6.54 8.25 -0.86
C THR A 38 -5.19 7.94 -1.52
N LYS A 39 -5.18 7.06 -2.54
CA LYS A 39 -3.97 6.73 -3.30
C LYS A 39 -3.36 7.96 -3.96
N LEU A 40 -4.19 8.85 -4.51
CA LEU A 40 -3.74 10.08 -5.14
C LEU A 40 -3.21 11.10 -4.12
N GLN A 41 -3.85 11.21 -2.96
CA GLN A 41 -3.40 12.05 -1.85
C GLN A 41 -2.00 11.61 -1.39
N TYR A 42 -1.83 10.30 -1.20
CA TYR A 42 -0.56 9.69 -0.84
C TYR A 42 0.53 9.94 -1.89
N LEU A 43 0.24 9.75 -3.19
CA LEU A 43 1.23 10.00 -4.25
C LEU A 43 1.70 11.46 -4.25
N TRP A 44 0.79 12.41 -4.09
CA TRP A 44 1.16 13.82 -3.97
C TRP A 44 2.06 14.08 -2.76
N GLN A 45 1.73 13.51 -1.60
CA GLN A 45 2.56 13.66 -0.39
C GLN A 45 3.95 13.02 -0.57
N SER A 46 4.05 11.93 -1.33
CA SER A 46 5.34 11.30 -1.67
C SER A 46 6.25 12.20 -2.51
N LEU A 47 5.67 13.13 -3.27
CA LEU A 47 6.36 14.12 -4.12
C LEU A 47 6.58 15.47 -3.43
N SER A 48 6.42 15.51 -2.10
CA SER A 48 6.80 16.65 -1.27
C SER A 48 8.30 16.64 -1.02
N ASP A 49 8.93 17.81 -0.92
CA ASP A 49 10.39 17.97 -0.81
C ASP A 49 10.98 17.20 0.40
N LYS A 50 10.18 16.95 1.44
CA LYS A 50 10.54 16.14 2.62
C LYS A 50 10.68 14.63 2.33
N ASN A 51 9.94 14.12 1.34
CA ASN A 51 9.86 12.69 1.00
C ASN A 51 10.65 12.33 -0.28
N ILE A 52 11.00 13.33 -1.10
CA ILE A 52 11.79 13.16 -2.34
C ILE A 52 13.26 12.82 -2.06
N GLN A 53 13.75 13.04 -0.83
CA GLN A 53 15.02 12.47 -0.38
C GLN A 53 14.86 10.95 -0.19
N VAL A 54 14.77 10.23 -1.31
CA VAL A 54 14.94 8.78 -1.38
C VAL A 54 16.40 8.50 -1.07
N VAL A 55 16.81 8.64 0.20
CA VAL A 55 18.14 8.21 0.63
C VAL A 55 18.10 6.68 0.60
N PRO A 56 18.81 6.03 -0.35
CA PRO A 56 18.78 4.58 -0.43
C PRO A 56 19.42 4.02 0.84
N PHE A 57 18.75 3.08 1.50
CA PHE A 57 19.36 2.35 2.61
C PHE A 57 20.69 1.75 2.16
N GLU A 58 21.65 1.64 3.09
CA GLU A 58 22.92 0.96 2.84
C GLU A 58 22.70 -0.42 2.19
N GLY A 59 21.65 -1.12 2.62
CA GLY A 59 21.29 -2.42 2.07
C GLY A 59 20.87 -2.36 0.60
N VAL A 60 20.12 -1.34 0.17
CA VAL A 60 19.73 -1.14 -1.24
C VAL A 60 21.00 -1.00 -2.09
N ARG A 61 21.99 -0.24 -1.63
CA ARG A 61 23.27 -0.10 -2.35
C ARG A 61 24.03 -1.44 -2.43
N LYS A 62 24.08 -2.19 -1.32
CA LYS A 62 24.78 -3.48 -1.27
C LYS A 62 24.17 -4.53 -2.20
N ILE A 63 22.85 -4.75 -2.14
CA ILE A 63 22.20 -5.89 -2.79
C ILE A 63 21.39 -5.55 -4.05
N VAL A 64 20.95 -4.31 -4.24
CA VAL A 64 20.19 -3.89 -5.43
C VAL A 64 21.11 -3.25 -6.47
N SER A 65 21.63 -2.05 -6.21
CA SER A 65 22.54 -1.34 -7.12
C SER A 65 23.24 -0.17 -6.41
N ASN A 66 24.50 0.10 -6.77
CA ASN A 66 25.23 1.29 -6.31
C ASN A 66 24.95 2.55 -7.15
N ASP A 67 24.30 2.41 -8.31
CA ASP A 67 24.02 3.52 -9.22
C ASP A 67 22.77 4.29 -8.76
N GLU A 68 22.98 5.51 -8.27
CA GLU A 68 21.91 6.39 -7.81
C GLU A 68 20.94 6.79 -8.93
N THR A 69 21.43 6.94 -10.16
CA THR A 69 20.58 7.30 -11.31
C THR A 69 19.62 6.17 -11.65
N PHE A 70 20.11 4.93 -11.60
CA PHE A 70 19.28 3.73 -11.73
C PHE A 70 18.25 3.64 -10.60
N LEU A 71 18.65 3.83 -9.34
CA LEU A 71 17.73 3.78 -8.20
C LEU A 71 16.64 4.87 -8.27
N LEU A 72 17.00 6.09 -8.66
CA LEU A 72 16.04 7.18 -8.88
C LEU A 72 15.09 6.86 -10.05
N SER A 73 15.61 6.28 -11.13
CA SER A 73 14.78 5.86 -12.26
C SER A 73 13.76 4.77 -11.85
N LEU A 74 14.15 3.88 -10.93
CA LEU A 74 13.29 2.83 -10.40
C LEU A 74 12.18 3.39 -9.51
N ALA A 75 12.52 4.34 -8.62
CA ALA A 75 11.55 5.08 -7.81
C ALA A 75 10.54 5.82 -8.69
N CYS A 76 11.05 6.54 -9.71
CA CYS A 76 10.22 7.25 -10.66
C CYS A 76 9.28 6.31 -11.40
N ALA A 77 9.79 5.19 -11.90
CA ALA A 77 9.00 4.21 -12.64
C ALA A 77 7.84 3.67 -11.80
N GLU A 78 8.07 3.41 -10.51
CA GLU A 78 7.02 2.97 -9.58
C GLU A 78 5.95 4.05 -9.38
N ILE A 79 6.34 5.31 -9.18
CA ILE A 79 5.40 6.42 -8.99
C ILE A 79 4.57 6.65 -10.26
N VAL A 80 5.21 6.64 -11.43
CA VAL A 80 4.57 6.78 -12.74
C VAL A 80 3.58 5.64 -12.98
N GLU A 81 3.95 4.40 -12.63
CA GLU A 81 3.09 3.23 -12.76
C GLU A 81 1.86 3.31 -11.82
N ASN A 82 2.06 3.71 -10.57
CA ASN A 82 0.97 3.92 -9.62
C ASN A 82 -0.01 5.00 -10.13
N LEU A 83 0.50 6.11 -10.67
CA LEU A 83 -0.34 7.16 -11.25
C LEU A 83 -1.08 6.67 -12.50
N ARG A 84 -0.43 5.86 -13.35
CA ARG A 84 -1.05 5.28 -14.54
C ARG A 84 -2.25 4.39 -14.18
N VAL A 85 -2.15 3.61 -13.12
CA VAL A 85 -3.28 2.81 -12.61
C VAL A 85 -4.44 3.71 -12.19
N ILE A 86 -4.17 4.82 -11.49
CA ILE A 86 -5.19 5.80 -11.11
C ILE A 86 -5.81 6.45 -12.36
N ALA A 87 -5.00 6.87 -13.32
CA ALA A 87 -5.46 7.50 -14.56
C ALA A 87 -6.41 6.56 -15.34
N LYS A 88 -6.10 5.25 -15.40
CA LYS A 88 -7.01 4.26 -16.00
C LYS A 88 -8.36 4.18 -15.29
N SER A 89 -8.38 4.19 -13.95
CA SER A 89 -9.64 4.25 -13.21
C SER A 89 -10.41 5.55 -13.47
N VAL A 90 -9.72 6.69 -13.58
CA VAL A 90 -10.34 7.98 -13.92
C VAL A 90 -10.93 7.96 -15.32
N SER A 91 -10.28 7.34 -16.31
CA SER A 91 -10.84 7.15 -17.66
C SER A 91 -12.19 6.43 -17.61
N ARG A 92 -12.28 5.33 -16.84
CA ARG A 92 -13.52 4.56 -16.65
C ARG A 92 -14.66 5.36 -16.01
N PHE A 93 -14.35 6.34 -15.16
CA PHE A 93 -15.36 7.26 -14.63
C PHE A 93 -15.69 8.39 -15.60
N GLY A 94 -14.72 8.81 -16.42
CA GLY A 94 -14.90 9.74 -17.53
C GLY A 94 -15.94 9.28 -18.54
N GLU A 95 -15.94 7.99 -18.91
CA GLU A 95 -16.95 7.40 -19.80
C GLU A 95 -18.39 7.59 -19.30
N LYS A 96 -18.59 7.62 -17.97
CA LYS A 96 -19.90 7.81 -17.31
C LYS A 96 -20.28 9.27 -17.09
N SER A 97 -19.36 10.19 -17.39
CA SER A 97 -19.54 11.63 -17.27
C SER A 97 -20.32 12.17 -18.49
N ASN A 98 -21.03 13.28 -18.32
CA ASN A 98 -21.74 13.97 -19.39
C ASN A 98 -20.81 14.95 -20.14
N ASP A 99 -19.77 15.44 -19.47
CA ASP A 99 -18.79 16.35 -20.06
C ASP A 99 -17.92 15.62 -21.10
N SER A 100 -17.90 16.17 -22.33
CA SER A 100 -17.12 15.64 -23.44
C SER A 100 -15.61 15.64 -23.16
N SER A 101 -15.10 16.63 -22.42
CA SER A 101 -13.67 16.69 -22.09
C SER A 101 -13.28 15.56 -21.13
N LEU A 102 -14.15 15.22 -20.18
CA LEU A 102 -13.94 14.15 -19.22
C LEU A 102 -14.04 12.76 -19.87
N ARG A 103 -14.90 12.59 -20.87
CA ARG A 103 -14.93 11.36 -21.69
C ARG A 103 -13.65 11.16 -22.49
N CYS A 104 -13.01 12.24 -22.91
CA CYS A 104 -11.74 12.20 -23.61
C CYS A 104 -10.52 12.23 -22.66
N PHE A 105 -10.71 12.03 -21.35
CA PHE A 105 -9.64 12.14 -20.35
C PHE A 105 -8.39 11.32 -20.72
N GLU A 106 -8.56 10.06 -21.13
CA GLU A 106 -7.43 9.18 -21.46
C GLU A 106 -6.57 9.75 -22.59
N ARG A 107 -7.21 10.20 -23.68
CA ARG A 107 -6.52 10.85 -24.79
C ARG A 107 -5.81 12.12 -24.34
N LEU A 108 -6.47 12.97 -23.55
CA LEU A 108 -5.89 14.21 -23.04
C LEU A 108 -4.71 13.97 -22.09
N PHE A 109 -4.80 12.95 -21.24
CA PHE A 109 -3.72 12.57 -20.35
C PHE A 109 -2.51 12.06 -21.12
N GLU A 110 -2.72 11.26 -22.16
CA GLU A 110 -1.67 10.86 -23.08
C GLU A 110 -1.04 12.08 -23.79
N GLU A 111 -1.85 12.98 -24.38
CA GLU A 111 -1.36 14.20 -25.03
C GLU A 111 -0.52 15.08 -24.09
N PHE A 112 -0.94 15.22 -22.83
CA PHE A 112 -0.19 15.92 -21.78
C PHE A 112 1.10 15.19 -21.41
N ALA A 113 1.06 13.85 -21.33
CA ALA A 113 2.25 13.02 -21.12
C ALA A 113 3.29 13.23 -22.22
N ASN A 114 2.83 13.51 -23.44
CA ASN A 114 3.65 13.74 -24.62
C ASN A 114 4.23 15.14 -24.75
N SER A 115 3.35 16.13 -24.69
CA SER A 115 3.64 17.46 -25.23
C SER A 115 3.77 18.53 -24.15
N ASN A 116 3.55 18.16 -22.88
CA ASN A 116 3.36 19.09 -21.76
C ASN A 116 2.25 20.12 -22.01
N ARG A 117 1.41 19.94 -23.04
CA ARG A 117 0.31 20.83 -23.34
C ARG A 117 -0.88 20.44 -22.49
N ASP A 118 -1.44 21.44 -21.84
CA ASP A 118 -2.65 21.32 -21.05
C ASP A 118 -3.68 22.33 -21.59
N PRO A 119 -4.39 22.00 -22.69
CA PRO A 119 -5.36 22.91 -23.30
C PRO A 119 -6.52 23.27 -22.38
N HIS A 120 -6.79 22.42 -21.37
CA HIS A 120 -7.90 22.58 -20.44
C HIS A 120 -7.47 23.20 -19.10
N CYS A 121 -6.20 23.58 -18.94
CA CYS A 121 -5.63 24.12 -17.70
C CYS A 121 -6.02 23.29 -16.46
N TRP A 122 -5.91 21.97 -16.58
CA TRP A 122 -6.19 21.04 -15.50
C TRP A 122 -5.06 20.94 -14.47
N VAL A 123 -3.84 21.28 -14.84
CA VAL A 123 -2.71 21.40 -13.91
C VAL A 123 -2.98 22.55 -12.95
N LEU A 124 -3.00 22.21 -11.66
CA LEU A 124 -3.25 23.14 -10.56
C LEU A 124 -1.93 23.68 -10.01
N CYS A 125 -1.95 24.90 -9.46
CA CYS A 125 -0.84 25.36 -8.64
C CYS A 125 -0.82 24.60 -7.30
N TRP A 126 0.31 24.64 -6.59
CA TRP A 126 0.49 23.95 -5.31
C TRP A 126 -0.63 24.27 -4.30
N LYS A 127 -0.98 25.55 -4.13
CA LYS A 127 -2.03 26.01 -3.20
C LYS A 127 -3.42 25.48 -3.56
N GLU A 128 -3.75 25.45 -4.85
CA GLU A 128 -5.01 24.90 -5.33
C GLU A 128 -5.08 23.39 -5.12
N MET A 129 -3.99 22.69 -5.38
CA MET A 129 -3.89 21.26 -5.16
C MET A 129 -4.03 20.91 -3.67
N GLU A 130 -3.41 21.66 -2.75
CA GLU A 130 -3.62 21.50 -1.31
C GLU A 130 -5.09 21.68 -0.91
N ALA A 131 -5.78 22.68 -1.48
CA ALA A 131 -7.22 22.85 -1.24
C ALA A 131 -8.04 21.67 -1.78
N LYS A 132 -7.67 21.12 -2.95
CA LYS A 132 -8.29 19.90 -3.50
C LYS A 132 -7.97 18.67 -2.64
N GLN A 133 -6.77 18.56 -2.08
CA GLN A 133 -6.41 17.49 -1.15
C GLN A 133 -7.30 17.49 0.09
N LYS A 134 -7.46 18.64 0.75
CA LYS A 134 -8.36 18.78 1.91
C LYS A 134 -9.80 18.39 1.56
N LYS A 135 -10.24 18.74 0.35
CA LYS A 135 -11.57 18.35 -0.15
C LYS A 135 -11.68 16.83 -0.37
N MET A 136 -10.66 16.20 -0.97
CA MET A 136 -10.61 14.75 -1.13
C MET A 136 -10.59 14.04 0.21
N GLU A 137 -9.75 14.49 1.15
CA GLU A 137 -9.65 13.96 2.51
C GLU A 137 -11.01 14.00 3.22
N HIS A 138 -11.69 15.14 3.19
CA HIS A 138 -13.04 15.27 3.76
C HIS A 138 -14.04 14.26 3.17
N TYR A 139 -14.05 14.09 1.84
CA TYR A 139 -14.90 13.10 1.20
C TYR A 139 -14.56 11.66 1.57
N VAL A 140 -13.27 11.35 1.67
CA VAL A 140 -12.80 10.04 2.10
C VAL A 140 -13.25 9.76 3.53
N THR A 141 -13.12 10.71 4.46
CA THR A 141 -13.59 10.58 5.85
C THR A 141 -15.10 10.33 5.92
N ILE A 142 -15.92 11.15 5.26
CA ILE A 142 -17.38 10.95 5.28
C ILE A 142 -17.77 9.62 4.64
N THR A 143 -17.10 9.21 3.56
CA THR A 143 -17.40 7.94 2.87
C THR A 143 -16.96 6.73 3.70
N ALA A 144 -15.88 6.84 4.47
CA ALA A 144 -15.48 5.81 5.43
C ALA A 144 -16.48 5.69 6.59
N ASN A 145 -16.97 6.83 7.12
CA ASN A 145 -18.04 6.83 8.11
C ASN A 145 -19.30 6.18 7.54
N LEU A 146 -19.68 6.50 6.31
CA LEU A 146 -20.82 5.85 5.64
C LEU A 146 -20.67 4.33 5.57
N TYR A 147 -19.47 3.83 5.25
CA TYR A 147 -19.21 2.38 5.22
C TYR A 147 -19.43 1.75 6.61
N ARG A 148 -18.87 2.35 7.66
CA ARG A 148 -19.03 1.89 9.05
C ARG A 148 -20.50 1.93 9.49
N GLU A 149 -21.21 3.02 9.25
CA GLU A 149 -22.62 3.13 9.67
C GLU A 149 -23.55 2.17 8.90
N ILE A 150 -23.21 1.81 7.65
CA ILE A 150 -23.92 0.76 6.90
C ILE A 150 -23.67 -0.62 7.52
N ASP A 151 -22.44 -0.92 7.94
CA ASP A 151 -22.08 -2.18 8.60
C ASP A 151 -22.77 -2.31 9.97
N GLU A 152 -22.74 -1.24 10.77
CA GLU A 152 -23.46 -1.16 12.04
C GLU A 152 -24.98 -1.29 11.84
N LEU A 153 -25.53 -0.72 10.76
CA LEU A 153 -26.94 -0.91 10.41
C LEU A 153 -27.25 -2.38 10.12
N SER A 154 -26.41 -3.09 9.36
CA SER A 154 -26.62 -4.52 9.11
C SER A 154 -26.58 -5.36 10.38
N GLU A 155 -25.67 -5.06 11.31
CA GLU A 155 -25.58 -5.76 12.59
C GLU A 155 -26.81 -5.53 13.47
N VAL A 156 -27.28 -4.28 13.58
CA VAL A 156 -28.47 -3.95 14.38
C VAL A 156 -29.74 -4.54 13.73
N GLU A 157 -29.87 -4.49 12.40
CA GLU A 157 -30.97 -5.14 11.69
C GLU A 157 -30.97 -6.66 11.84
N HIS A 158 -29.79 -7.28 11.82
CA HIS A 158 -29.66 -8.71 12.07
C HIS A 158 -30.04 -9.07 13.52
N GLY A 159 -29.59 -8.28 14.50
CA GLY A 159 -29.99 -8.41 15.89
C GLY A 159 -31.50 -8.31 16.09
N LEU A 160 -32.16 -7.35 15.43
CA LEU A 160 -33.61 -7.21 15.42
C LEU A 160 -34.31 -8.46 14.83
N LYS A 161 -33.87 -8.91 13.65
CA LYS A 161 -34.43 -10.11 12.99
C LYS A 161 -34.29 -11.36 13.84
N LYS A 162 -33.13 -11.55 14.47
CA LYS A 162 -32.88 -12.67 15.38
C LYS A 162 -33.82 -12.64 16.59
N LEU A 163 -34.05 -11.47 17.18
CA LEU A 163 -34.96 -11.32 18.30
C LEU A 163 -36.42 -11.60 17.90
N LEU A 164 -36.85 -11.09 16.74
CA LEU A 164 -38.18 -11.39 16.18
C LEU A 164 -38.37 -12.89 15.89
N GLN A 165 -37.34 -13.56 15.36
CA GLN A 165 -37.39 -14.99 15.06
C GLN A 165 -37.45 -15.87 16.32
N LEU A 166 -36.76 -15.47 17.39
CA LEU A 166 -36.87 -16.10 18.70
C LEU A 166 -38.28 -15.95 19.30
N GLN A 167 -38.95 -14.82 19.03
CA GLN A 167 -40.34 -14.62 19.46
C GLN A 167 -41.31 -15.56 18.71
N CYS A 168 -41.16 -15.70 17.39
CA CYS A 168 -42.02 -16.60 16.60
C CYS A 168 -41.83 -18.09 16.96
N SER A 169 -40.62 -18.49 17.37
CA SER A 169 -40.33 -19.90 17.73
C SER A 169 -40.89 -20.30 19.11
N ASN A 170 -41.01 -19.34 20.03
CA ASN A 170 -41.52 -19.55 21.38
C ASN A 170 -43.06 -19.52 21.49
N SER A 171 -43.78 -19.11 20.43
CA SER A 171 -45.25 -19.08 20.41
C SER A 171 -45.91 -20.47 20.29
N SER A 172 -45.13 -21.50 19.92
CA SER A 172 -45.59 -22.89 19.79
C SER A 172 -45.63 -23.68 21.11
N SER A 173 -45.09 -23.11 22.20
CA SER A 173 -45.08 -23.74 23.52
C SER A 173 -45.90 -22.88 24.49
N SER A 174 -47.07 -23.37 24.85
CA SER A 174 -48.05 -22.76 25.76
C SER A 174 -47.45 -22.29 27.09
N SER A 175 -47.50 -20.96 27.32
CA SER A 175 -47.58 -20.21 28.60
C SER A 175 -46.70 -18.95 28.53
N SER A 176 -47.29 -17.86 28.01
CA SER A 176 -46.65 -16.57 27.80
C SER A 176 -46.69 -15.71 29.06
N THR A 177 -45.52 -15.42 29.64
CA THR A 177 -45.24 -14.03 30.00
C THR A 177 -44.09 -13.61 29.11
N ILE A 178 -44.40 -12.83 28.09
CA ILE A 178 -43.36 -12.11 27.36
C ILE A 178 -42.62 -11.31 28.42
N SER A 179 -41.36 -11.64 28.69
CA SER A 179 -40.57 -10.89 29.66
C SER A 179 -40.65 -9.42 29.23
N ASN A 180 -41.20 -8.56 30.07
CA ASN A 180 -41.42 -7.14 29.75
C ASN A 180 -40.10 -6.48 29.27
N ASP A 181 -38.97 -7.01 29.74
CA ASP A 181 -37.62 -6.67 29.33
C ASP A 181 -37.32 -6.99 27.85
N ASN A 182 -37.86 -8.07 27.29
CA ASN A 182 -37.68 -8.41 25.87
C ASN A 182 -38.49 -7.49 24.95
N LEU A 183 -39.68 -7.04 25.37
CA LEU A 183 -40.46 -6.03 24.64
C LEU A 183 -39.77 -4.67 24.68
N LYS A 184 -39.24 -4.27 25.85
CA LYS A 184 -38.44 -3.04 25.99
C LYS A 184 -37.21 -3.07 25.09
N LYS A 185 -36.44 -4.16 25.11
CA LYS A 185 -35.27 -4.36 24.23
C LYS A 185 -35.64 -4.30 22.74
N LEU A 186 -36.78 -4.87 22.37
CA LEU A 186 -37.24 -4.83 20.99
C LEU A 186 -37.59 -3.40 20.54
N CYS A 187 -38.36 -2.66 21.35
CA CYS A 187 -38.66 -1.25 21.10
C CYS A 187 -37.39 -0.39 21.03
N GLU A 188 -36.40 -0.65 21.89
CA GLU A 188 -35.10 0.04 21.85
C GLU A 188 -34.31 -0.27 20.57
N LEU A 189 -34.28 -1.54 20.14
CA LEU A 189 -33.62 -1.94 18.90
C LEU A 189 -34.33 -1.37 17.67
N GLU A 190 -35.67 -1.35 17.62
CA GLU A 190 -36.42 -0.72 16.53
C GLU A 190 -36.11 0.77 16.42
N LYS A 191 -36.09 1.48 17.55
CA LYS A 191 -35.66 2.89 17.60
C LYS A 191 -34.23 3.05 17.09
N LYS A 192 -33.31 2.17 17.51
CA LYS A 192 -31.91 2.20 17.07
C LYS A 192 -31.80 1.99 15.55
N VAL A 193 -32.51 1.01 14.98
CA VAL A 193 -32.59 0.79 13.53
C VAL A 193 -33.10 2.04 12.81
N PHE A 194 -34.16 2.67 13.32
CA PHE A 194 -34.72 3.88 12.73
C PHE A 194 -33.71 5.03 12.67
N TRP A 195 -33.06 5.32 13.80
CA TRP A 195 -32.02 6.37 13.85
C TRP A 195 -30.83 6.04 12.95
N GLN A 196 -30.37 4.79 12.95
CA GLN A 196 -29.26 4.34 12.12
C GLN A 196 -29.59 4.47 10.61
N ARG A 197 -30.81 4.15 10.20
CA ARG A 197 -31.27 4.36 8.81
C ARG A 197 -31.24 5.84 8.42
N GLN A 198 -31.63 6.73 9.34
CA GLN A 198 -31.63 8.16 9.09
C GLN A 198 -30.19 8.70 8.98
N GLU A 199 -29.28 8.24 9.82
CA GLU A 199 -27.86 8.60 9.75
C GLU A 199 -27.23 8.13 8.43
N VAL A 200 -27.46 6.88 8.02
CA VAL A 200 -27.00 6.36 6.73
C VAL A 200 -27.56 7.18 5.56
N LYS A 201 -28.80 7.65 5.65
CA LYS A 201 -29.40 8.51 4.63
C LYS A 201 -28.69 9.87 4.56
N TYR A 202 -28.46 10.51 5.71
CA TYR A 202 -27.72 11.76 5.79
C TYR A 202 -26.27 11.63 5.26
N LEU A 203 -25.59 10.54 5.61
CA LEU A 203 -24.24 10.25 5.13
C LEU A 203 -24.21 9.97 3.62
N LYS A 204 -25.23 9.31 3.05
CA LYS A 204 -25.33 9.17 1.58
C LYS A 204 -25.48 10.51 0.88
N GLU A 205 -26.22 11.45 1.45
CA GLU A 205 -26.43 12.79 0.87
C GLU A 205 -25.17 13.66 0.91
N SER A 206 -24.35 13.53 1.96
CA SER A 206 -23.13 14.32 2.17
C SER A 206 -21.87 13.71 1.54
N SER A 207 -21.79 12.38 1.46
CA SER A 207 -20.64 11.62 0.91
C SER A 207 -20.51 11.67 -0.62
N LEU A 208 -19.54 10.91 -1.15
CA LEU A 208 -19.37 10.69 -2.60
C LEU A 208 -20.56 9.97 -3.24
N TRP A 209 -21.39 9.27 -2.45
CA TRP A 209 -22.53 8.47 -2.95
C TRP A 209 -23.50 9.29 -3.81
N ASN A 210 -23.80 10.52 -3.37
CA ASN A 210 -24.72 11.43 -4.05
C ASN A 210 -24.02 12.54 -4.85
N ARG A 211 -22.76 12.32 -5.28
CA ARG A 211 -22.05 13.24 -6.20
C ARG A 211 -22.18 12.75 -7.64
N SER A 212 -22.09 13.68 -8.58
CA SER A 212 -22.10 13.37 -10.01
C SER A 212 -20.73 12.88 -10.48
N PHE A 213 -20.71 12.01 -11.49
CA PHE A 213 -19.46 11.61 -12.13
C PHE A 213 -18.69 12.82 -12.67
N ASP A 214 -19.36 13.81 -13.26
CA ASP A 214 -18.71 15.01 -13.79
C ASP A 214 -17.84 15.73 -12.73
N MET A 215 -18.38 15.91 -11.52
CA MET A 215 -17.66 16.60 -10.44
C MET A 215 -16.46 15.80 -9.95
N ILE A 216 -16.64 14.48 -9.76
CA ILE A 216 -15.59 13.61 -9.24
C ILE A 216 -14.49 13.42 -10.29
N THR A 217 -14.86 13.09 -11.53
CA THR A 217 -13.89 12.87 -12.61
C THR A 217 -13.07 14.13 -12.84
N LEU A 218 -13.67 15.32 -12.84
CA LEU A 218 -12.92 16.58 -12.96
C LEU A 218 -11.96 16.81 -11.79
N LEU A 219 -12.38 16.52 -10.55
CA LEU A 219 -11.52 16.63 -9.37
C LEU A 219 -10.31 15.68 -9.46
N LEU A 220 -10.54 14.43 -9.86
CA LEU A 220 -9.50 13.43 -10.02
C LEU A 220 -8.59 13.74 -11.22
N ALA A 221 -9.15 14.13 -12.36
CA ALA A 221 -8.40 14.47 -13.57
C ALA A 221 -7.40 15.60 -13.32
N ARG A 222 -7.85 16.71 -12.72
CA ARG A 222 -6.98 17.83 -12.34
C ARG A 222 -5.86 17.41 -11.39
N SER A 223 -6.21 16.58 -10.40
CA SER A 223 -5.25 16.05 -9.43
C SER A 223 -4.22 15.14 -10.10
N VAL A 224 -4.63 14.25 -11.02
CA VAL A 224 -3.75 13.36 -11.79
C VAL A 224 -2.79 14.15 -12.69
N PHE A 225 -3.29 15.15 -13.41
CA PHE A 225 -2.47 16.04 -14.24
C PHE A 225 -1.42 16.77 -13.40
N THR A 226 -1.83 17.31 -12.25
CA THR A 226 -0.94 18.04 -11.34
C THR A 226 0.13 17.12 -10.75
N VAL A 227 -0.23 15.92 -10.31
CA VAL A 227 0.74 14.92 -9.81
C VAL A 227 1.71 14.52 -10.91
N PHE A 228 1.24 14.31 -12.15
CA PHE A 228 2.13 13.97 -13.26
C PHE A 228 3.09 15.11 -13.63
N ALA A 229 2.62 16.36 -13.63
CA ALA A 229 3.47 17.53 -13.83
C ALA A 229 4.57 17.60 -12.75
N ARG A 230 4.21 17.32 -11.49
CA ARG A 230 5.14 17.27 -10.37
C ARG A 230 6.17 16.15 -10.54
N ILE A 231 5.77 14.96 -10.98
CA ILE A 231 6.70 13.85 -11.28
C ILE A 231 7.73 14.29 -12.33
N LYS A 232 7.28 14.91 -13.44
CA LYS A 232 8.18 15.40 -14.49
C LYS A 232 9.19 16.41 -13.96
N LEU A 233 8.74 17.33 -13.10
CA LEU A 233 9.60 18.33 -12.46
C LEU A 233 10.62 17.69 -11.51
N VAL A 234 10.17 16.78 -10.63
CA VAL A 234 11.01 16.17 -9.58
C VAL A 234 12.08 15.25 -10.17
N PHE A 235 11.73 14.48 -11.20
CA PHE A 235 12.65 13.50 -11.81
C PHE A 235 13.32 14.01 -13.10
N GLY A 236 13.13 15.28 -13.45
CA GLY A 236 13.75 15.89 -14.64
C GLY A 236 13.31 15.28 -15.97
N ILE A 237 12.12 14.66 -16.02
CA ILE A 237 11.62 13.99 -17.23
C ILE A 237 11.11 15.05 -18.21
N GLY A 238 11.85 15.26 -19.30
CA GLY A 238 11.41 16.07 -20.43
C GLY A 238 11.91 17.51 -20.43
N SER A 239 13.17 17.74 -20.03
CA SER A 239 13.83 19.04 -20.20
C SER A 239 14.12 19.35 -21.69
N HIS A 240 13.07 19.73 -22.42
CA HIS A 240 13.12 20.57 -23.62
C HIS A 240 11.81 21.36 -23.65
N GLY A 241 11.83 22.55 -23.04
CA GLY A 241 10.70 23.46 -22.97
C GLY A 241 10.42 23.90 -21.55
N SER A 242 11.11 24.95 -21.13
CA SER A 242 10.90 25.67 -19.87
C SER A 242 9.41 25.85 -19.56
N LEU A 243 9.02 25.52 -18.33
CA LEU A 243 7.91 26.18 -17.63
C LEU A 243 8.29 27.65 -17.39
N GLN A 244 8.36 28.43 -18.46
CA GLN A 244 8.39 29.89 -18.40
C GLN A 244 7.08 30.40 -18.97
N ARG A 245 6.21 30.80 -18.04
CA ARG A 245 5.46 32.06 -18.09
C ARG A 245 5.59 32.81 -19.43
N SER A 246 4.60 32.66 -20.30
CA SER A 246 4.33 33.67 -21.33
C SER A 246 2.85 33.71 -21.68
N LEU A 247 2.14 34.61 -21.01
CA LEU A 247 1.06 35.37 -21.63
C LEU A 247 1.69 36.11 -22.82
N SER A 248 1.48 35.64 -24.07
CA SER A 248 1.63 36.45 -25.29
C SER A 248 1.00 35.73 -26.50
N VAL A 249 -0.08 36.37 -26.95
CA VAL A 249 -0.76 36.41 -28.25
C VAL A 249 0.09 36.14 -29.52
N LEU A 250 -0.47 35.35 -30.47
CA LEU A 250 -0.26 35.24 -31.96
C LEU A 250 1.17 34.92 -32.46
N ALA A 251 1.49 34.33 -33.62
CA ALA A 251 0.89 33.98 -34.92
C ALA A 251 1.83 32.89 -35.54
N ALA A 252 1.37 31.79 -36.14
CA ALA A 252 1.07 31.57 -37.57
C ALA A 252 2.05 30.61 -38.29
N VAL A 253 1.48 29.84 -39.22
CA VAL A 253 2.07 29.08 -40.35
C VAL A 253 2.90 27.82 -40.03
N TYR A 254 2.29 26.64 -40.20
CA TYR A 254 2.70 25.50 -41.05
C TYR A 254 1.99 24.20 -40.60
N PRO A 255 1.36 23.41 -41.50
CA PRO A 255 0.77 22.13 -41.14
C PRO A 255 1.82 21.01 -41.25
N LEU A 256 2.05 20.27 -40.17
CA LEU A 256 2.92 19.07 -40.16
C LEU A 256 2.08 17.82 -39.86
N GLU A 257 1.41 17.32 -40.89
CA GLU A 257 0.83 15.97 -40.92
C GLU A 257 1.97 14.97 -41.10
N ASN A 258 2.46 14.44 -39.97
CA ASN A 258 3.19 13.14 -39.84
C ASN A 258 3.63 12.86 -38.39
N SER A 259 3.53 13.85 -37.50
CA SER A 259 4.03 13.75 -36.11
C SER A 259 3.15 12.98 -35.10
N GLN A 260 1.95 12.53 -35.46
CA GLN A 260 1.02 11.93 -34.49
C GLN A 260 1.35 10.45 -34.18
N LEU A 261 1.75 9.66 -35.19
CA LEU A 261 2.08 8.24 -35.04
C LEU A 261 3.39 8.02 -34.26
N GLU A 262 4.46 8.74 -34.63
CA GLU A 262 5.75 8.67 -33.92
C GLU A 262 5.64 9.13 -32.46
N ARG A 263 4.78 10.13 -32.19
CA ARG A 263 4.59 10.69 -30.85
C ARG A 263 3.70 9.81 -29.97
N GLN A 264 2.73 9.09 -30.53
CA GLN A 264 2.00 8.03 -29.80
C GLN A 264 2.91 6.83 -29.46
N GLU A 265 3.83 6.46 -30.34
CA GLU A 265 4.84 5.44 -30.05
C GLU A 265 5.76 5.85 -28.90
N GLN A 266 6.13 7.14 -28.79
CA GLN A 266 7.01 7.64 -27.74
C GLN A 266 6.40 7.57 -26.33
N ILE A 267 5.08 7.74 -26.12
CA ILE A 267 4.46 7.55 -24.78
C ILE A 267 4.26 6.10 -24.45
N LYS A 268 3.77 5.32 -25.42
CA LYS A 268 3.75 3.86 -25.28
C LYS A 268 5.15 3.44 -24.87
N LYS A 269 6.21 4.01 -25.48
CA LYS A 269 7.60 3.82 -25.06
C LYS A 269 7.89 4.38 -23.66
N PHE A 270 7.44 5.57 -23.25
CA PHE A 270 7.69 6.11 -21.90
C PHE A 270 7.07 5.22 -20.79
N PHE A 271 5.76 4.96 -20.82
CA PHE A 271 5.12 4.08 -19.83
C PHE A 271 5.58 2.63 -20.00
N ARG A 272 5.87 2.15 -21.22
CA ARG A 272 6.45 0.82 -21.44
C ARG A 272 7.89 0.72 -20.93
N SER A 273 8.68 1.78 -21.00
CA SER A 273 10.05 1.82 -20.46
C SER A 273 10.01 1.80 -18.94
N ASN A 274 9.15 2.60 -18.31
CA ASN A 274 8.95 2.56 -16.86
C ASN A 274 8.44 1.18 -16.39
N SER A 275 7.43 0.62 -17.06
CA SER A 275 6.93 -0.72 -16.72
C SER A 275 7.94 -1.84 -17.04
N LYS A 276 8.82 -1.68 -18.03
CA LYS A 276 9.95 -2.58 -18.26
C LYS A 276 10.99 -2.49 -17.14
N LEU A 277 11.27 -1.29 -16.64
CA LEU A 277 12.23 -1.08 -15.56
C LEU A 277 11.77 -1.73 -14.25
N LEU A 278 10.45 -1.77 -14.02
CA LEU A 278 9.85 -2.47 -12.87
C LEU A 278 9.88 -4.00 -13.00
N LYS A 279 10.29 -4.55 -14.16
CA LYS A 279 10.49 -5.99 -14.29
C LYS A 279 11.88 -6.36 -13.73
N PRO A 280 11.93 -7.20 -12.69
CA PRO A 280 13.21 -7.58 -12.09
C PRO A 280 14.06 -8.38 -13.09
N PRO A 281 15.39 -8.15 -13.13
CA PRO A 281 16.33 -9.05 -13.80
C PRO A 281 16.23 -10.48 -13.24
N PRO A 282 16.55 -11.52 -14.03
CA PRO A 282 16.45 -12.93 -13.60
C PRO A 282 17.35 -13.27 -12.41
N THR A 283 18.36 -12.44 -12.13
CA THR A 283 19.29 -12.58 -11.01
C THR A 283 18.73 -12.06 -9.69
N THR A 284 17.52 -11.50 -9.64
CA THR A 284 16.94 -10.94 -8.41
C THR A 284 15.90 -11.86 -7.79
N LEU A 285 15.68 -11.64 -6.49
CA LEU A 285 14.70 -12.39 -5.72
C LEU A 285 13.27 -12.23 -6.23
N GLY A 286 12.92 -11.06 -6.78
CA GLY A 286 11.61 -10.81 -7.37
C GLY A 286 11.36 -11.64 -8.62
N ALA A 287 12.36 -11.82 -9.48
CA ALA A 287 12.24 -12.67 -10.66
C ALA A 287 12.17 -14.16 -10.30
N ALA A 288 12.90 -14.57 -9.26
CA ALA A 288 12.86 -15.95 -8.74
C ALA A 288 11.68 -16.22 -7.78
N ALA A 289 10.82 -15.23 -7.52
CA ALA A 289 9.69 -15.29 -6.58
C ALA A 289 10.08 -15.63 -5.11
N PHE A 290 11.32 -15.33 -4.70
CA PHE A 290 11.82 -15.60 -3.35
C PHE A 290 11.79 -14.40 -2.40
N SER A 291 11.39 -13.20 -2.84
CA SER A 291 11.46 -11.98 -2.03
C SER A 291 10.74 -12.09 -0.69
N LEU A 292 9.50 -12.59 -0.69
CA LEU A 292 8.71 -12.74 0.54
C LEU A 292 9.25 -13.86 1.42
N HIS A 293 9.68 -14.96 0.79
CA HIS A 293 10.25 -16.10 1.47
C HIS A 293 11.53 -15.71 2.24
N TYR A 294 12.47 -15.02 1.58
CA TYR A 294 13.68 -14.55 2.25
C TYR A 294 13.41 -13.45 3.27
N ALA A 295 12.39 -12.60 3.08
CA ALA A 295 11.99 -11.65 4.11
C ALA A 295 11.63 -12.36 5.42
N ASN A 296 10.85 -13.45 5.34
CA ASN A 296 10.50 -14.26 6.52
C ASN A 296 11.74 -14.90 7.15
N VAL A 297 12.65 -15.48 6.34
CA VAL A 297 13.91 -16.07 6.84
C VAL A 297 14.76 -15.04 7.58
N ILE A 298 14.93 -13.83 7.02
CA ILE A 298 15.71 -12.76 7.62
C ILE A 298 15.08 -12.29 8.94
N ILE A 299 13.76 -12.17 9.02
CA ILE A 299 13.06 -11.78 10.25
C ILE A 299 13.19 -12.85 11.33
N VAL A 300 13.15 -14.14 10.98
CA VAL A 300 13.40 -15.24 11.92
C VAL A 300 14.85 -15.18 12.42
N LEU A 301 15.83 -15.01 11.52
CA LEU A 301 17.24 -14.84 11.88
C LEU A 301 17.45 -13.64 12.81
N GLU A 302 16.82 -12.50 12.54
CA GLU A 302 16.89 -11.31 13.38
C GLU A 302 16.41 -11.60 14.81
N LYS A 303 15.27 -12.30 14.96
CA LYS A 303 14.73 -12.69 16.27
C LYS A 303 15.71 -13.63 17.00
N MET A 304 16.23 -14.63 16.30
CA MET A 304 17.17 -15.60 16.88
C MET A 304 18.49 -14.95 17.31
N ILE A 305 18.98 -13.95 16.56
CA ILE A 305 20.22 -13.22 16.88
C ILE A 305 20.01 -12.28 18.07
N LYS A 306 18.83 -11.65 18.19
CA LYS A 306 18.48 -10.78 19.33
C LYS A 306 18.32 -11.54 20.64
N SER A 307 17.79 -12.76 20.60
CA SER A 307 17.55 -13.59 21.79
C SER A 307 18.00 -15.04 21.57
N PRO A 308 19.32 -15.31 21.47
CA PRO A 308 19.85 -16.63 21.15
C PRO A 308 19.53 -17.70 22.21
N HIS A 309 19.38 -17.28 23.47
CA HIS A 309 19.01 -18.14 24.60
C HIS A 309 17.57 -18.67 24.55
N LEU A 310 16.67 -18.02 23.78
CA LEU A 310 15.27 -18.46 23.60
C LEU A 310 15.11 -19.42 22.42
N VAL A 311 16.21 -19.76 21.72
CA VAL A 311 16.15 -20.58 20.52
C VAL A 311 16.28 -22.06 20.88
N GLY A 312 15.12 -22.73 20.97
CA GLY A 312 15.03 -24.19 21.08
C GLY A 312 15.44 -24.93 19.79
N ILE A 313 15.61 -26.25 19.89
CA ILE A 313 15.97 -27.12 18.75
C ILE A 313 14.92 -27.04 17.64
N ASP A 314 13.64 -27.10 17.99
CA ASP A 314 12.54 -27.04 17.01
C ASP A 314 12.60 -25.77 16.16
N ALA A 315 12.88 -24.60 16.77
CA ALA A 315 13.02 -23.34 16.04
C ALA A 315 14.23 -23.33 15.08
N ARG A 316 15.28 -24.11 15.36
CA ARG A 316 16.44 -24.25 14.46
C ARG A 316 16.11 -25.17 13.29
N ASP A 317 15.40 -26.25 13.56
CA ASP A 317 14.96 -27.21 12.54
C ASP A 317 13.94 -26.54 11.60
N ASP A 318 13.01 -25.75 12.13
CA ASP A 318 12.09 -24.93 11.35
C ASP A 318 12.84 -23.94 10.45
N LEU A 319 13.81 -23.18 10.99
CA LEU A 319 14.63 -22.28 10.21
C LEU A 319 15.35 -23.02 9.08
N TYR A 320 15.98 -24.17 9.37
CA TYR A 320 16.68 -24.97 8.37
C TYR A 320 15.72 -25.52 7.31
N GLY A 321 14.51 -25.92 7.72
CA GLY A 321 13.39 -26.33 6.88
C GLY A 321 12.94 -25.22 5.91
N MET A 322 13.01 -23.96 6.34
CA MET A 322 12.74 -22.81 5.48
C MET A 322 13.84 -22.55 4.45
N LEU A 323 15.10 -22.95 4.66
CA LEU A 323 16.20 -22.57 3.76
C LEU A 323 16.12 -23.23 2.38
N PRO A 324 16.28 -22.49 1.27
CA PRO A 324 16.46 -23.07 -0.06
C PRO A 324 17.73 -23.92 -0.17
N THR A 325 17.72 -24.85 -1.13
CA THR A 325 18.84 -25.79 -1.35
C THR A 325 20.17 -25.08 -1.60
N SER A 326 20.18 -23.96 -2.32
CA SER A 326 21.36 -23.14 -2.57
C SER A 326 22.03 -22.69 -1.27
N VAL A 327 21.24 -22.12 -0.36
CA VAL A 327 21.69 -21.66 0.97
C VAL A 327 22.16 -22.84 1.83
N ARG A 328 21.45 -23.96 1.83
CA ARG A 328 21.88 -25.17 2.58
C ARG A 328 23.21 -25.73 2.07
N VAL A 329 23.43 -25.73 0.75
CA VAL A 329 24.69 -26.16 0.14
C VAL A 329 25.82 -25.21 0.53
N SER A 330 25.61 -23.90 0.39
CA SER A 330 26.56 -22.86 0.79
C SER A 330 26.93 -22.96 2.27
N LEU A 331 25.94 -23.08 3.15
CA LEU A 331 26.12 -23.23 4.59
C LEU A 331 26.94 -24.49 4.93
N ARG A 332 26.60 -25.65 4.36
CA ARG A 332 27.38 -26.87 4.56
C ARG A 332 28.82 -26.72 4.09
N GLY A 333 29.04 -26.06 2.95
CA GLY A 333 30.39 -25.75 2.45
C GLY A 333 31.19 -24.91 3.44
N ARG A 334 30.56 -23.87 4.01
CA ARG A 334 31.18 -22.96 4.99
C ARG A 334 31.44 -23.58 6.35
N LEU A 335 30.63 -24.56 6.76
CA LEU A 335 30.79 -25.24 8.05
C LEU A 335 31.73 -26.45 7.98
N ARG A 336 32.09 -26.93 6.78
CA ARG A 336 33.08 -28.01 6.63
C ARG A 336 34.43 -27.56 7.18
N GLY A 337 34.98 -28.33 8.12
CA GLY A 337 36.29 -28.07 8.72
C GLY A 337 36.29 -27.06 9.87
N VAL A 338 35.14 -26.47 10.22
CA VAL A 338 35.02 -25.67 11.45
C VAL A 338 35.09 -26.64 12.62
N GLY A 339 36.15 -26.53 13.44
CA GLY A 339 36.43 -27.45 14.55
C GLY A 339 35.28 -27.61 15.56
N PHE A 340 35.39 -28.63 16.42
CA PHE A 340 34.34 -29.01 17.37
C PHE A 340 34.21 -28.10 18.61
N SER A 341 35.15 -27.20 18.85
CA SER A 341 35.12 -26.27 19.99
C SER A 341 34.78 -24.83 19.57
N ALA A 342 33.85 -24.20 20.26
CA ALA A 342 33.57 -22.77 20.22
C ALA A 342 33.76 -22.21 21.64
N SER A 343 35.02 -22.04 22.06
CA SER A 343 35.35 -21.63 23.43
C SER A 343 35.94 -20.22 23.54
N ASP A 344 36.18 -19.54 22.42
CA ASP A 344 36.78 -18.20 22.40
C ASP A 344 35.70 -17.10 22.57
N PRO A 345 35.71 -16.37 23.70
CA PRO A 345 34.76 -15.28 23.96
C PRO A 345 34.99 -14.06 23.09
N VAL A 346 36.24 -13.79 22.65
CA VAL A 346 36.56 -12.63 21.81
C VAL A 346 35.94 -12.84 20.43
N LEU A 347 36.20 -14.00 19.82
CA LEU A 347 35.59 -14.38 18.54
C LEU A 347 34.05 -14.43 18.62
N ALA A 348 33.47 -14.83 19.76
CA ALA A 348 32.03 -14.77 19.96
C ALA A 348 31.50 -13.33 19.95
N GLY A 349 32.24 -12.38 20.53
CA GLY A 349 31.96 -10.95 20.46
C GLY A 349 32.03 -10.42 19.03
N GLU A 350 33.10 -10.75 18.29
CA GLU A 350 33.27 -10.34 16.88
C GLU A 350 32.13 -10.85 16.00
N TRP A 351 31.68 -12.10 16.22
CA TRP A 351 30.51 -12.63 15.52
C TRP A 351 29.24 -11.87 15.86
N ARG A 352 28.98 -11.54 17.13
CA ARG A 352 27.79 -10.73 17.51
C ARG A 352 27.80 -9.38 16.81
N ASP A 353 28.94 -8.72 16.75
CA ASP A 353 29.10 -7.44 16.05
C ASP A 353 28.91 -7.58 14.54
N ALA A 354 29.48 -8.62 13.92
CA ALA A 354 29.32 -8.90 12.51
C ALA A 354 27.86 -9.19 12.13
N LEU A 355 27.16 -10.00 12.93
CA LEU A 355 25.74 -10.28 12.75
C LEU A 355 24.89 -9.01 12.88
N GLY A 356 25.18 -8.18 13.88
CA GLY A 356 24.55 -6.88 14.07
C GLY A 356 24.75 -5.95 12.88
N LYS A 357 25.97 -5.87 12.34
CA LYS A 357 26.32 -5.07 11.15
C LYS A 357 25.65 -5.59 9.87
N ILE A 358 25.42 -6.88 9.72
CA ILE A 358 24.68 -7.41 8.57
C ILE A 358 23.20 -7.10 8.70
N LEU A 359 22.62 -7.36 9.88
CA LEU A 359 21.21 -7.10 10.13
C LEU A 359 20.84 -5.62 10.08
N SER A 360 21.73 -4.70 10.47
CA SER A 360 21.45 -3.26 10.46
C SER A 360 21.01 -2.75 9.08
N TRP A 361 21.57 -3.29 8.01
CA TRP A 361 21.18 -2.93 6.64
C TRP A 361 20.24 -3.92 5.98
N LEU A 362 20.25 -5.21 6.35
CA LEU A 362 19.43 -6.25 5.70
C LEU A 362 18.02 -6.35 6.28
N SER A 363 17.88 -6.24 7.62
CA SER A 363 16.58 -6.34 8.31
C SER A 363 15.56 -5.30 7.81
N PRO A 364 15.91 -4.01 7.62
CA PRO A 364 14.97 -3.01 7.12
C PRO A 364 14.33 -3.39 5.77
N LEU A 365 15.09 -4.00 4.85
CA LEU A 365 14.57 -4.46 3.55
C LEU A 365 13.56 -5.61 3.71
N ALA A 366 13.82 -6.54 4.64
CA ALA A 366 12.93 -7.66 4.92
C ALA A 366 11.61 -7.16 5.53
N HIS A 367 11.66 -6.29 6.54
CA HIS A 367 10.46 -5.67 7.11
C HIS A 367 9.67 -4.86 6.08
N ASN A 368 10.37 -4.09 5.24
CA ASN A 368 9.75 -3.36 4.13
C ASN A 368 9.07 -4.29 3.14
N MET A 369 9.62 -5.48 2.86
CA MET A 369 8.98 -6.47 1.98
C MET A 369 7.67 -7.01 2.58
N ILE A 370 7.65 -7.37 3.87
CA ILE A 370 6.42 -7.83 4.55
C ILE A 370 5.36 -6.74 4.51
N LYS A 371 5.76 -5.52 4.84
CA LYS A 371 4.89 -4.35 4.89
C LYS A 371 4.34 -3.96 3.52
N TRP A 372 5.19 -3.96 2.50
CA TRP A 372 4.80 -3.69 1.12
C TRP A 372 3.81 -4.74 0.61
N GLN A 373 3.99 -6.01 0.98
CA GLN A 373 3.09 -7.10 0.61
C GLN A 373 1.75 -7.00 1.35
N SER A 374 1.75 -6.72 2.66
CA SER A 374 0.52 -6.65 3.45
C SER A 374 -0.42 -5.56 2.92
N GLU A 375 0.12 -4.38 2.59
CA GLU A 375 -0.65 -3.24 2.10
C GLU A 375 -1.30 -3.48 0.72
N ARG A 376 -0.84 -4.48 -0.02
CA ARG A 376 -1.37 -4.86 -1.33
C ARG A 376 -2.27 -6.11 -1.30
N SER A 377 -2.40 -6.76 -0.14
CA SER A 377 -3.35 -7.84 0.08
C SER A 377 -4.79 -7.37 -0.15
N PHE A 378 -5.64 -8.21 -0.74
CA PHE A 378 -7.03 -7.88 -1.11
C PHE A 378 -7.85 -7.34 0.08
N GLU A 379 -7.61 -7.85 1.28
CA GLU A 379 -8.26 -7.39 2.52
C GLU A 379 -7.85 -5.96 2.92
N GLN A 380 -6.60 -5.57 2.62
CA GLN A 380 -6.07 -4.24 2.92
C GLN A 380 -6.23 -3.26 1.76
N GLN A 381 -6.60 -3.69 0.55
CA GLN A 381 -6.89 -2.76 -0.57
C GLN A 381 -8.08 -1.83 -0.29
N ASN A 382 -8.99 -2.25 0.59
CA ASN A 382 -10.12 -1.44 1.08
C ASN A 382 -9.74 -0.51 2.24
N LEU A 383 -8.55 -0.72 2.83
CA LEU A 383 -8.00 0.10 3.90
C LEU A 383 -6.87 0.96 3.34
N MET A 384 -6.70 2.14 3.92
CA MET A 384 -5.76 3.14 3.40
C MET A 384 -4.33 2.58 3.26
N PRO A 385 -3.59 2.87 2.18
CA PRO A 385 -2.16 2.60 2.13
C PRO A 385 -1.50 3.36 3.28
N ARG A 386 -0.95 2.63 4.26
CA ARG A 386 -0.45 3.27 5.48
C ARG A 386 0.96 3.83 5.26
N THR A 387 1.76 3.33 4.32
CA THR A 387 3.20 3.63 4.34
C THR A 387 3.90 3.84 2.99
N ASN A 388 4.90 4.74 3.03
CA ASN A 388 5.79 5.21 1.95
C ASN A 388 6.88 4.22 1.52
N VAL A 389 6.59 2.92 1.44
CA VAL A 389 7.63 1.94 1.05
C VAL A 389 7.67 1.76 -0.46
N PHE A 390 8.78 2.17 -1.07
CA PHE A 390 9.07 1.88 -2.48
C PHE A 390 9.50 0.42 -2.65
N LEU A 391 9.13 -0.19 -3.77
CA LEU A 391 9.52 -1.54 -4.15
C LEU A 391 11.06 -1.72 -4.15
N LEU A 392 11.82 -0.70 -4.53
CA LEU A 392 13.28 -0.72 -4.48
C LEU A 392 13.86 -0.81 -3.06
N GLN A 393 13.07 -0.41 -2.04
CA GLN A 393 13.45 -0.48 -0.63
C GLN A 393 13.09 -1.84 0.01
N THR A 394 12.63 -2.79 -0.81
CA THR A 394 12.31 -4.16 -0.43
C THR A 394 13.33 -5.14 -1.03
N LEU A 395 13.18 -6.42 -0.72
CA LEU A 395 13.98 -7.49 -1.32
C LEU A 395 13.63 -7.78 -2.80
N PHE A 396 12.62 -7.13 -3.39
CA PHE A 396 12.16 -7.46 -4.73
C PHE A 396 13.24 -7.32 -5.83
N PHE A 397 14.02 -6.24 -5.79
CA PHE A 397 15.14 -6.04 -6.73
C PHE A 397 16.49 -6.50 -6.17
N ALA A 398 16.50 -7.13 -4.99
CA ALA A 398 17.74 -7.62 -4.40
C ALA A 398 18.33 -8.75 -5.23
N ASN A 399 19.63 -8.68 -5.50
CA ASN A 399 20.38 -9.75 -6.14
C ASN A 399 20.36 -11.01 -5.28
N GLN A 400 19.98 -12.13 -5.89
CA GLN A 400 19.81 -13.39 -5.19
C GLN A 400 21.11 -13.88 -4.57
N ALA A 401 22.20 -13.94 -5.33
CA ALA A 401 23.49 -14.44 -4.85
C ALA A 401 24.04 -13.61 -3.68
N LYS A 402 23.96 -12.27 -3.78
CA LYS A 402 24.38 -11.38 -2.69
C LYS A 402 23.54 -11.56 -1.43
N THR A 403 22.23 -11.76 -1.59
CA THR A 403 21.32 -11.96 -0.46
C THR A 403 21.55 -13.32 0.20
N GLU A 404 21.68 -14.39 -0.58
CA GLU A 404 22.00 -15.74 -0.08
C GLU A 404 23.36 -15.78 0.62
N ALA A 405 24.37 -15.05 0.12
CA ALA A 405 25.67 -14.92 0.77
C ALA A 405 25.52 -14.26 2.15
N ALA A 406 24.80 -13.14 2.25
CA ALA A 406 24.55 -12.47 3.53
C ALA A 406 23.79 -13.35 4.52
N ILE A 407 22.77 -14.09 4.05
CA ILE A 407 22.03 -15.07 4.88
C ILE A 407 22.97 -16.19 5.35
N THR A 408 23.87 -16.67 4.49
CA THR A 408 24.85 -17.70 4.86
C THR A 408 25.79 -17.21 5.96
N GLU A 409 26.29 -15.98 5.86
CA GLU A 409 27.12 -15.37 6.93
C GLU A 409 26.35 -15.28 8.26
N LEU A 410 25.07 -14.87 8.20
CA LEU A 410 24.23 -14.83 9.39
C LEU A 410 24.10 -16.21 10.05
N LEU A 411 23.88 -17.25 9.25
CA LEU A 411 23.73 -18.63 9.72
C LEU A 411 25.04 -19.19 10.30
N VAL A 412 26.20 -18.89 9.69
CA VAL A 412 27.51 -19.33 10.19
C VAL A 412 27.81 -18.69 11.54
N GLY A 413 27.62 -17.38 11.67
CA GLY A 413 27.85 -16.68 12.94
C GLY A 413 26.90 -17.12 14.04
N LEU A 414 25.62 -17.30 13.70
CA LEU A 414 24.61 -17.79 14.65
C LEU A 414 24.94 -19.21 15.15
N ASN A 415 25.40 -20.10 14.25
CA ASN A 415 25.88 -21.43 14.61
C ASN A 415 27.08 -21.38 15.56
N TYR A 416 28.03 -20.45 15.35
CA TYR A 416 29.16 -20.27 16.27
C TYR A 416 28.69 -19.79 17.65
N ILE A 417 27.86 -18.75 17.72
CA ILE A 417 27.35 -18.18 18.98
C ILE A 417 26.59 -19.23 19.79
N TRP A 418 25.72 -20.03 19.16
CA TRP A 418 24.99 -21.08 19.87
C TRP A 418 25.87 -22.16 20.45
N ARG A 419 26.92 -22.56 19.71
CA ARG A 419 27.88 -23.54 20.20
C ARG A 419 28.69 -22.97 21.38
N PHE A 420 29.09 -21.71 21.28
CA PHE A 420 29.78 -21.00 22.35
C PHE A 420 28.94 -20.89 23.62
N GLU A 421 27.68 -20.44 23.52
CA GLU A 421 26.78 -20.35 24.67
C GLU A 421 26.54 -21.73 25.32
N ARG A 422 26.39 -22.79 24.52
CA ARG A 422 26.24 -24.16 25.02
C ARG A 422 27.48 -24.63 25.78
N GLU A 423 28.68 -24.39 25.24
CA GLU A 423 29.94 -24.75 25.90
C GLU A 423 30.14 -23.96 27.20
N MET A 424 29.85 -22.66 27.22
CA MET A 424 29.96 -21.85 28.43
C MET A 424 28.96 -22.28 29.50
N ASN A 425 27.70 -22.54 29.13
CA ASN A 425 26.69 -23.04 30.06
C ASN A 425 27.06 -24.42 30.63
N ALA A 426 27.67 -25.29 29.83
CA ALA A 426 28.15 -26.58 30.33
C ALA A 426 29.31 -26.40 31.33
N LYS A 427 30.25 -25.48 31.06
CA LYS A 427 31.36 -25.17 31.98
C LYS A 427 30.87 -24.60 33.30
N THR A 428 29.94 -23.65 33.29
CA THR A 428 29.37 -23.07 34.52
C THR A 428 28.59 -24.10 35.34
N LEU A 429 27.83 -24.99 34.69
CA LEU A 429 27.15 -26.09 35.38
C LEU A 429 28.15 -27.05 36.06
N LEU A 430 29.24 -27.40 35.37
CA LEU A 430 30.30 -28.25 35.93
C LEU A 430 31.03 -27.56 37.10
N GLU A 431 31.31 -26.27 37.00
CA GLU A 431 31.88 -25.48 38.11
C GLU A 431 30.95 -25.44 39.32
N CYS A 432 29.65 -25.20 39.14
CA CYS A 432 28.65 -25.24 40.21
C CYS A 432 28.52 -26.63 40.85
N SER A 433 28.58 -27.71 40.07
CA SER A 433 28.56 -29.08 40.59
C SER A 433 29.81 -29.40 41.41
N ASN A 434 30.98 -28.91 40.99
CA ASN A 434 32.23 -29.09 41.73
C ASN A 434 32.20 -28.34 43.07
N ILE A 435 31.70 -27.10 43.11
CA ILE A 435 31.57 -26.31 44.35
C ILE A 435 30.65 -27.00 45.38
N ASN A 436 29.54 -27.60 44.93
CA ASN A 436 28.66 -28.37 45.81
C ASN A 436 29.26 -29.71 46.27
N GLY A 437 30.24 -30.25 45.54
CA GLY A 437 31.01 -31.43 45.95
C GLY A 437 32.00 -31.15 47.09
N TYR A 438 32.60 -29.96 47.12
CA TYR A 438 33.55 -29.57 48.18
C TYR A 438 32.89 -29.15 49.50
N GLN A 439 31.58 -28.86 49.52
CA GLN A 439 30.83 -28.58 50.76
C GLN A 439 30.34 -29.86 51.48
N ASN A 440 30.53 -31.04 50.90
CA ASN A 440 30.07 -32.33 51.45
C ASN A 440 31.22 -33.23 51.95
N LEU A 441 32.34 -32.66 52.41
CA LEU A 441 33.34 -33.41 53.17
C LEU A 441 32.93 -33.43 54.66
N PRO A 442 32.68 -34.61 55.28
CA PRO A 442 32.46 -34.67 56.71
C PRO A 442 33.79 -34.38 57.43
N ASN A 443 33.79 -33.37 58.31
CA ASN A 443 34.84 -33.17 59.31
C ASN A 443 35.01 -34.48 60.07
N SER A 444 36.15 -35.14 59.82
CA SER A 444 36.55 -36.36 60.51
C SER A 444 37.46 -35.93 61.65
N ASP A 445 36.89 -35.82 62.85
CA ASP A 445 37.61 -35.84 64.13
C ASP A 445 37.43 -37.21 64.79
#